data_AF-A0A661CKN9-F1
#
_entry.id   AF-A0A661CKN9-F1
#
_cell.length_a   1.000
_cell.length_b   1.000
_cell.length_c   1.000
_cell.angle_alpha   90.00
_cell.angle_beta   90.00
_cell.angle_gamma   90.00
#
_symmetry.space_group_name_H-M   'P 1'
#
loop_
_entity.id
_entity.type
_entity.pdbx_description
1 polymer ?
#
loop_
_entity_poly.entity_id
_entity_poly.type
_entity_poly.pdbx_seq_one_letter_code
_entity_poly.pdbx_strand_id
1 'polypeptide(L)'
;KQVDLGLEHSLAVTVPRGQYKELVATTNIEQPVVAPITAGQKLGEVEIRLGDELIAKQPLIALQSIEEGSWWRQLLDTILMLIWG
;
A
#
# COMPACT_ATOMS: atom_id res chain seq x y z
N LYS A 1 -10.64 -1.74 10.41
CA LYS A 1 -9.63 -0.70 10.09
C LYS A 1 -9.41 -0.74 8.59
N GLN A 2 -9.38 0.42 7.92
CA GLN A 2 -9.12 0.51 6.49
C GLN A 2 -7.67 0.96 6.30
N VAL A 3 -7.00 0.43 5.28
CA VAL A 3 -5.62 0.76 4.92
C VAL A 3 -5.65 1.43 3.56
N ASP A 4 -5.04 2.61 3.47
CA ASP A 4 -4.96 3.34 2.20
C ASP A 4 -3.70 2.88 1.47
N LEU A 5 -3.89 2.38 0.25
CA LEU A 5 -2.83 1.89 -0.62
C LEU A 5 -2.59 2.88 -1.75
N GLY A 6 -1.34 3.00 -2.18
CA GLY A 6 -0.97 3.81 -3.33
C GLY A 6 0.37 3.37 -3.90
N LEU A 7 0.88 4.16 -4.84
CA LEU A 7 2.18 3.95 -5.46
C LEU A 7 3.23 4.81 -4.76
N GLU A 8 4.44 4.26 -4.61
CA GLU A 8 5.58 5.01 -4.10
C GLU A 8 5.96 6.17 -5.02
N HIS A 9 5.80 5.95 -6.33
CA HIS A 9 6.11 6.91 -7.37
C HIS A 9 4.95 7.04 -8.35
N SER A 10 4.79 8.24 -8.92
CA SER A 10 3.78 8.49 -9.96
C SER A 10 4.04 7.60 -11.18
N LEU A 11 3.01 6.89 -11.63
CA LEU A 11 3.07 6.04 -12.81
C LEU A 11 2.38 6.74 -13.98
N ALA A 12 3.16 7.04 -15.02
CA ALA A 12 2.67 7.54 -16.30
C ALA A 12 2.92 6.49 -17.38
N VAL A 13 1.92 6.20 -18.20
CA VAL A 13 2.00 5.20 -19.27
C VAL A 13 1.60 5.84 -20.59
N THR A 14 2.39 5.58 -21.64
CA THR A 14 2.11 6.08 -22.99
C THR A 14 1.52 4.95 -23.81
N VAL A 15 0.36 5.19 -24.44
CA VAL A 15 -0.34 4.18 -25.27
C VAL A 15 -0.63 4.72 -26.66
N PRO A 16 -0.77 3.85 -27.68
CA PRO A 16 -1.17 4.25 -29.02
C PRO A 16 -2.49 5.01 -29.01
N ARG A 17 -2.60 5.99 -29.91
CA ARG A 17 -3.81 6.80 -30.05
C ARG A 17 -5.01 5.88 -30.34
N GLY A 18 -6.08 6.05 -29.57
CA GLY A 18 -7.34 5.31 -29.73
C GLY A 18 -7.46 4.08 -28.82
N GLN A 19 -6.35 3.56 -28.28
CA GLN A 19 -6.36 2.33 -27.47
C GLN A 19 -6.53 2.59 -25.96
N TYR A 20 -6.71 3.85 -25.54
CA TYR A 20 -6.92 4.19 -24.11
C TYR A 20 -8.08 3.41 -23.47
N LYS A 21 -9.12 3.08 -24.24
CA LYS A 21 -10.29 2.32 -23.76
C LYS A 21 -9.97 0.84 -23.46
N GLU A 22 -8.88 0.32 -24.00
CA GLU A 22 -8.44 -1.07 -23.82
C GLU A 22 -7.51 -1.22 -22.61
N LEU A 23 -7.20 -0.10 -21.94
CA LEU A 23 -6.33 -0.10 -20.77
C LEU A 23 -7.10 -0.55 -19.53
N VAL A 24 -6.60 -1.62 -18.90
CA VAL A 24 -7.19 -2.24 -17.71
C VAL A 24 -6.18 -2.18 -16.58
N ALA A 25 -6.56 -1.55 -15.47
CA ALA A 25 -5.80 -1.58 -14.23
C ALA A 25 -6.40 -2.63 -13.30
N THR A 26 -5.60 -3.62 -12.90
CA THR A 26 -5.98 -4.67 -11.97
C THR A 26 -5.12 -4.58 -10.72
N THR A 27 -5.78 -4.58 -9.56
CA THR A 27 -5.11 -4.53 -8.26
C THR A 27 -5.09 -5.92 -7.65
N ASN A 28 -3.90 -6.39 -7.29
CA ASN A 28 -3.71 -7.63 -6.57
C ASN A 28 -3.18 -7.32 -5.17
N ILE A 29 -3.96 -7.65 -4.14
CA ILE A 29 -3.63 -7.38 -2.73
C ILE A 29 -3.26 -8.70 -2.08
N GLU A 30 -2.11 -8.72 -1.39
CA GLU A 30 -1.66 -9.90 -0.65
C GLU A 30 -2.48 -10.00 0.65
N GLN A 31 -3.41 -10.98 0.69
CA GLN A 31 -4.24 -11.26 1.87
C GLN A 31 -3.65 -12.42 2.69
N PRO A 32 -3.82 -12.40 4.04
CA PRO A 32 -4.49 -11.39 4.84
C PRO A 32 -3.56 -10.20 5.17
N VAL A 33 -4.11 -8.98 5.11
CA VAL A 33 -3.42 -7.78 5.61
C VAL A 33 -3.61 -7.70 7.13
N VAL A 34 -2.57 -8.00 7.88
CA VAL A 34 -2.55 -7.97 9.35
C VAL A 34 -1.76 -6.75 9.82
N ALA A 35 -2.23 -6.04 10.85
CA ALA A 35 -1.50 -4.92 11.43
C ALA A 35 -0.39 -5.45 12.38
N PRO A 36 0.61 -4.65 12.80
CA PRO A 36 0.87 -3.26 12.44
C PRO A 36 1.38 -3.11 11.01
N ILE A 37 0.88 -2.10 10.32
CA ILE A 37 1.31 -1.72 8.97
C ILE A 37 2.19 -0.49 9.10
N THR A 38 3.30 -0.44 8.36
CA THR A 38 4.15 0.76 8.28
C THR A 38 3.92 1.48 6.96
N ALA A 39 3.94 2.82 6.96
CA ALA A 39 3.97 3.59 5.71
C ALA A 39 5.15 3.13 4.83
N GLY A 40 4.91 2.98 3.53
CA GLY A 40 5.87 2.41 2.58
C GLY A 40 5.87 0.88 2.51
N GLN A 41 5.16 0.18 3.40
CA GLN A 41 5.08 -1.28 3.34
C GLN A 41 4.35 -1.73 2.09
N LYS A 42 4.98 -2.57 1.27
CA LYS A 42 4.33 -3.23 0.15
C LYS A 42 3.23 -4.16 0.66
N LEU A 43 2.01 -3.98 0.17
CA LEU A 43 0.83 -4.77 0.51
C LEU A 43 0.16 -5.40 -0.74
N GLY A 44 0.76 -5.20 -1.91
CA GLY A 44 0.29 -5.78 -3.15
C GLY A 44 0.96 -5.14 -4.35
N GLU A 45 0.25 -5.18 -5.47
CA GLU A 45 0.70 -4.65 -6.75
C GLU A 45 -0.47 -4.24 -7.63
N VAL A 46 -0.22 -3.25 -8.49
CA VAL A 46 -1.10 -2.90 -9.58
C VAL A 46 -0.47 -3.37 -10.88
N GLU A 47 -1.26 -4.06 -11.68
CA GLU A 47 -0.93 -4.46 -13.04
C GLU A 47 -1.77 -3.65 -14.01
N ILE A 48 -1.10 -2.98 -14.94
CA ILE A 48 -1.74 -2.27 -16.03
C ILE A 48 -1.53 -3.08 -17.29
N ARG A 49 -2.63 -3.40 -17.95
CA ARG A 49 -2.66 -4.16 -19.20
C ARG A 49 -3.30 -3.34 -20.31
N LEU A 50 -2.84 -3.55 -21.53
CA LEU A 50 -3.46 -3.05 -22.75
C LEU A 50 -3.90 -4.27 -23.57
N GLY A 51 -5.19 -4.61 -23.50
CA GLY A 51 -5.66 -5.92 -23.94
C GLY A 51 -4.95 -7.06 -23.18
N ASP A 52 -4.20 -7.89 -23.91
CA ASP A 52 -3.47 -9.04 -23.36
C ASP A 52 -2.00 -8.75 -23.00
N GLU A 53 -1.52 -7.54 -23.23
CA GLU A 53 -0.15 -7.15 -22.94
C GLU A 53 -0.04 -6.47 -21.56
N LEU A 54 0.88 -6.92 -20.72
CA LEU A 54 1.22 -6.24 -19.47
C LEU A 54 2.16 -5.07 -19.78
N ILE A 55 1.65 -3.84 -19.64
CA ILE A 55 2.39 -2.62 -19.97
C ILE A 55 3.15 -2.03 -18.78
N ALA A 56 2.62 -2.19 -17.57
CA ALA A 56 3.28 -1.74 -16.36
C ALA A 56 2.87 -2.58 -15.16
N LYS A 57 3.81 -2.77 -14.24
CA LYS A 57 3.58 -3.41 -12.94
C LYS A 57 4.28 -2.58 -11.88
N GLN A 58 3.55 -2.20 -10.83
CA GLN A 58 4.10 -1.38 -9.74
C GLN A 58 3.64 -1.91 -8.39
N PRO A 59 4.51 -1.85 -7.36
CA PRO A 59 4.13 -2.24 -6.01
C PRO A 59 3.10 -1.25 -5.45
N LEU A 60 2.09 -1.79 -4.78
CA LEU A 60 1.17 -1.01 -3.95
C LEU A 60 1.70 -0.99 -2.53
N ILE A 61 1.93 0.20 -2.03
CA ILE A 61 2.45 0.45 -0.68
C ILE A 61 1.38 1.05 0.21
N ALA A 62 1.50 0.83 1.52
CA ALA A 62 0.71 1.53 2.52
C ALA A 62 1.10 3.01 2.54
N LEU A 63 0.13 3.89 2.36
CA LEU A 63 0.36 5.34 2.43
C LEU A 63 0.49 5.83 3.87
N GLN A 64 0.03 5.03 4.84
CA GLN A 64 0.02 5.36 6.25
C GLN A 64 0.36 4.15 7.12
N SER A 65 1.01 4.42 8.26
CA SER A 65 1.23 3.41 9.28
C SER A 65 -0.06 3.17 10.07
N ILE A 66 -0.44 1.91 10.26
CA ILE A 66 -1.59 1.50 11.07
C ILE A 66 -1.09 0.57 12.16
N GLU A 67 -1.03 1.08 13.37
CA GLU A 67 -0.60 0.30 14.52
C GLU A 67 -1.71 -0.66 14.94
N GLU A 68 -1.36 -1.92 15.18
CA GLU A 68 -2.24 -2.82 15.91
C GLU A 68 -2.16 -2.46 17.40
N GLY A 69 -3.30 -2.49 18.10
CA GLY A 69 -3.38 -1.98 19.46
C GLY A 69 -2.46 -2.69 20.47
N SER A 70 -2.52 -2.23 21.72
CA SER A 70 -1.81 -2.74 22.90
C SER A 70 -0.28 -2.57 22.95
N TRP A 71 0.49 -2.83 21.90
CA TRP A 71 1.97 -2.74 21.94
C TRP A 71 2.50 -1.29 22.00
N TRP A 72 1.94 -0.36 21.22
CA TRP A 72 2.20 1.08 21.39
C TRP A 72 1.68 1.61 22.73
N ARG A 73 0.61 1.00 23.23
CA ARG A 73 0.05 1.29 24.55
C ARG A 73 1.02 0.89 25.68
N GLN A 74 1.70 -0.25 25.54
CA GLN A 74 2.64 -0.79 26.53
C GLN A 74 4.03 -0.13 26.43
N LEU A 75 4.44 0.30 25.24
CA LEU A 75 5.64 1.12 25.02
C LEU A 75 5.49 2.50 25.68
N LEU A 76 4.33 3.15 25.53
CA LEU A 76 4.02 4.41 26.20
C LEU A 76 3.91 4.25 27.72
N ASP A 77 3.27 3.18 28.21
CA ASP A 77 3.18 2.89 29.64
C ASP A 77 4.57 2.75 30.27
N THR A 78 5.51 2.10 29.58
CA THR A 78 6.89 1.90 30.07
C THR A 78 7.66 3.22 30.10
N ILE A 79 7.47 4.10 29.11
CA ILE A 79 8.08 5.45 29.10
C ILE A 79 7.47 6.33 30.20
N LEU A 80 6.15 6.25 30.43
CA LEU A 80 5.44 6.98 31.48
C LEU A 80 5.87 6.58 32.89
N MET A 81 6.13 5.30 33.14
CA MET A 81 6.67 4.83 34.42
C MET A 81 8.08 5.36 34.73
N LEU A 82 8.89 5.69 33.71
CA LEU A 82 10.26 6.19 33.89
C LEU A 82 10.36 7.69 34.24
N ILE A 83 9.28 8.47 34.07
CA ILE A 83 9.26 9.93 34.31
C ILE A 83 8.50 10.34 35.58
N TRP A 84 7.63 9.47 36.11
CA TRP A 84 6.93 9.65 37.40
C TRP A 84 7.46 8.71 38.49
N GLY A 85 8.53 7.97 38.18
CA GLY A 85 9.33 7.19 39.12
C GLY A 85 10.55 7.98 39.59
#